data_AF-A0A1E3Y732-F1
#
_entry.id   AF-A0A1E3Y732-F1
#
_cell.length_a   1.000
_cell.length_b   1.000
_cell.length_c   1.000
_cell.angle_alpha   90.00
_cell.angle_beta   90.00
_cell.angle_gamma   90.00
#
_symmetry.space_group_name_H-M   'P 1'
#
loop_
_entity.id
_entity.type
_entity.pdbx_description
1 polymer ?
#
loop_
_entity_poly.entity_id
_entity_poly.type
_entity_poly.pdbx_seq_one_letter_code
_entity_poly.pdbx_strand_id
1 'polypeptide(L)'
;MPLIKPRTRGKQLVRRMVRLDRETNETLFAYAHFLGESTDYVLNEVIDTVLAKDKEFQAWRAEHTASFVPPSPAGQPLKKRRSRRRTESPPAAADAAAEPSVTHA
;
A
#
# COMPACT_ATOMS: atom_id res chain seq x y z
N MET A 1 7.30 -15.90 -19.09
CA MET A 1 7.94 -16.43 -17.87
C MET A 1 8.07 -15.29 -16.86
N PRO A 2 7.69 -15.46 -15.58
CA PRO A 2 7.86 -14.43 -14.57
C PRO A 2 9.35 -14.25 -14.24
N LEU A 3 9.83 -13.00 -14.21
CA LEU A 3 11.23 -12.70 -13.87
C LEU A 3 11.44 -12.63 -12.34
N ILE A 4 10.38 -12.38 -11.59
CA ILE A 4 10.42 -12.26 -10.14
C ILE A 4 10.29 -13.65 -9.53
N LYS A 5 11.24 -14.02 -8.67
CA LYS A 5 11.22 -15.30 -7.94
C LYS A 5 10.19 -15.24 -6.80
N PRO A 6 9.69 -16.37 -6.28
CA PRO A 6 8.89 -16.39 -5.05
C PRO A 6 9.73 -15.99 -3.83
N ARG A 7 9.10 -15.39 -2.83
CA ARG A 7 9.83 -14.77 -1.70
C ARG A 7 10.57 -15.78 -0.83
N THR A 8 11.88 -15.55 -0.63
CA THR A 8 12.65 -16.19 0.46
C THR A 8 12.46 -15.38 1.76
N ARG A 9 11.90 -16.00 2.82
CA ARG A 9 11.66 -15.34 4.12
C ARG A 9 12.97 -14.78 4.71
N GLY A 10 12.93 -13.58 5.30
CA GLY A 10 14.03 -13.03 6.12
C GLY A 10 14.48 -11.59 5.82
N LYS A 11 14.05 -10.97 4.71
CA LYS A 11 14.44 -9.57 4.39
C LYS A 11 13.77 -8.58 5.35
N GLN A 12 14.55 -7.66 5.94
CA GLN A 12 14.05 -6.55 6.76
C GLN A 12 13.28 -5.58 5.86
N LEU A 13 11.96 -5.42 6.11
CA LEU A 13 11.14 -4.47 5.36
C LEU A 13 11.12 -3.12 6.07
N VAL A 14 11.41 -2.05 5.33
CA VAL A 14 11.31 -0.67 5.80
C VAL A 14 10.08 -0.02 5.15
N ARG A 15 9.20 0.57 5.96
CA ARG A 15 8.04 1.29 5.44
C ARG A 15 8.49 2.56 4.71
N ARG A 16 8.30 2.59 3.39
CA ARG A 16 8.49 3.78 2.55
C ARG A 16 7.14 4.22 1.99
N MET A 17 6.85 5.52 2.07
CA MET A 17 5.71 6.11 1.37
C MET A 17 6.20 6.60 0.01
N VAL A 18 5.64 6.07 -1.07
CA VAL A 18 5.95 6.45 -2.45
C VAL A 18 4.66 6.89 -3.11
N ARG A 19 4.74 7.94 -3.94
CA ARG A 19 3.65 8.32 -4.83
C ARG A 19 3.92 7.66 -6.17
N LEU A 20 2.96 6.89 -6.65
CA LEU A 20 3.01 6.25 -7.96
C LEU A 20 1.94 6.89 -8.84
N ASP A 21 2.23 6.98 -10.13
CA ASP A 21 1.20 7.29 -11.11
C ASP A 21 0.14 6.19 -11.10
N ARG A 22 -1.09 6.58 -11.44
CA ARG A 22 -2.25 5.69 -11.38
C ARG A 22 -2.03 4.42 -12.21
N GLU A 23 -1.53 4.58 -13.43
CA GLU A 23 -1.27 3.48 -14.36
C GLU A 23 -0.21 2.51 -13.84
N THR A 24 0.87 3.05 -13.24
CA THR A 24 1.92 2.25 -12.62
C THR A 24 1.38 1.45 -11.43
N ASN A 25 0.52 2.07 -10.62
CA ASN A 25 -0.10 1.40 -9.49
C ASN A 25 -1.06 0.27 -9.93
N GLU A 26 -1.86 0.49 -10.96
CA GLU A 26 -2.74 -0.54 -11.53
C GLU A 26 -1.93 -1.71 -12.09
N THR A 27 -0.84 -1.42 -12.82
CA THR A 27 0.07 -2.43 -13.37
C THR A 27 0.75 -3.24 -12.26
N LEU A 28 1.23 -2.57 -11.21
CA LEU A 28 1.83 -3.22 -10.04
C LEU A 28 0.84 -4.17 -9.37
N PHE A 29 -0.40 -3.74 -9.20
CA PHE A 29 -1.45 -4.55 -8.59
C PHE A 29 -1.80 -5.78 -9.44
N ALA A 30 -1.97 -5.60 -10.76
CA ALA A 30 -2.23 -6.70 -11.68
C ALA A 30 -1.10 -7.73 -11.67
N TYR A 31 0.15 -7.27 -11.65
CA TYR A 31 1.31 -8.16 -11.65
C TYR A 31 1.49 -8.89 -10.32
N ALA A 32 1.23 -8.22 -9.19
CA ALA A 32 1.20 -8.84 -7.87
C ALA A 32 0.14 -9.95 -7.80
N HIS A 33 -1.05 -9.70 -8.35
CA HIS A 33 -2.10 -10.70 -8.43
C HIS A 33 -1.71 -11.89 -9.32
N PHE A 34 -1.09 -11.63 -10.47
CA PHE A 34 -0.59 -12.67 -11.37
C PHE A 34 0.45 -13.59 -10.71
N LEU A 35 1.32 -13.04 -9.86
CA LEU A 35 2.33 -13.80 -9.13
C LEU A 35 1.82 -14.42 -7.82
N GLY A 36 0.64 -14.02 -7.33
CA GLY A 36 0.14 -14.41 -6.02
C GLY A 36 0.95 -13.84 -4.84
N GLU A 37 1.65 -12.73 -5.07
CA GLU A 37 2.55 -12.10 -4.09
C GLU A 37 2.05 -10.70 -3.71
N SER A 38 2.65 -10.08 -2.68
CA SER A 38 2.27 -8.72 -2.29
C SER A 38 2.83 -7.66 -3.26
N THR A 39 2.12 -6.54 -3.39
CA THR A 39 2.61 -5.37 -4.14
C THR A 39 3.95 -4.86 -3.61
N ASP A 40 4.17 -4.91 -2.29
CA ASP A 40 5.45 -4.58 -1.67
C ASP A 40 6.57 -5.51 -2.15
N TYR A 41 6.29 -6.81 -2.26
CA TYR A 41 7.28 -7.78 -2.71
C TYR A 41 7.65 -7.53 -4.18
N VAL A 42 6.64 -7.42 -5.04
CA VAL A 42 6.82 -7.14 -6.45
C VAL A 42 7.57 -5.83 -6.66
N LEU A 43 7.22 -4.77 -5.93
CA LEU A 43 7.88 -3.48 -6.05
C LEU A 43 9.37 -3.56 -5.69
N ASN A 44 9.72 -4.27 -4.61
CA ASN A 44 11.12 -4.47 -4.24
C ASN A 44 11.90 -5.23 -5.32
N GLU A 45 11.32 -6.31 -5.85
CA GLU A 45 12.00 -7.12 -6.88
C GLU A 45 12.08 -6.39 -8.22
N VAL A 46 11.10 -5.54 -8.58
CA VAL A 46 11.20 -4.66 -9.75
C VAL A 46 12.34 -3.66 -9.57
N ILE A 47 12.46 -3.03 -8.40
CA ILE A 47 13.56 -2.11 -8.11
C ILE A 47 14.91 -2.85 -8.20
N ASP A 48 15.05 -3.98 -7.53
CA ASP A 48 16.28 -4.78 -7.51
C ASP A 48 16.68 -5.20 -8.94
N THR A 49 15.72 -5.71 -9.73
CA THR A 49 15.98 -6.20 -11.09
C THR A 49 16.29 -5.09 -12.09
N VAL A 50 15.65 -3.93 -11.99
CA VAL A 50 15.91 -2.78 -12.88
C VAL A 50 17.27 -2.16 -12.52
N LEU A 51 17.52 -1.89 -11.25
CA LEU A 51 18.78 -1.27 -10.81
C LEU A 51 20.00 -2.21 -10.99
N ALA A 52 19.82 -3.52 -10.89
CA ALA A 52 20.89 -4.48 -11.18
C ALA A 52 21.30 -4.49 -12.66
N LYS A 53 20.41 -4.10 -13.58
CA LYS A 53 20.69 -4.07 -15.02
C LYS A 53 21.36 -2.78 -15.48
N ASP A 54 21.27 -1.71 -14.70
CA ASP A 54 21.89 -0.43 -15.00
C ASP A 54 23.38 -0.45 -14.66
N LYS A 55 24.22 -0.75 -15.66
CA LYS A 55 25.68 -0.85 -15.48
C LYS A 55 26.32 0.46 -15.08
N GLU A 56 25.79 1.58 -15.57
CA GLU A 56 26.31 2.91 -15.23
C GLU A 56 26.03 3.22 -13.76
N PHE A 57 24.80 2.95 -13.31
CA PHE A 57 24.45 3.06 -11.90
C PHE A 57 25.30 2.15 -11.01
N GLN A 58 25.58 0.92 -11.43
CA GLN A 58 26.43 -0.01 -10.66
C GLN A 58 27.87 0.50 -10.55
N ALA A 59 28.45 0.99 -11.66
CA ALA A 59 29.79 1.61 -11.65
C ALA A 59 29.82 2.82 -10.72
N TRP A 60 28.83 3.71 -10.85
CA TRP A 60 28.69 4.87 -9.98
C TRP A 60 28.53 4.48 -8.50
N ARG A 61 27.73 3.45 -8.19
CA ARG A 61 27.55 2.94 -6.82
C ARG A 61 28.83 2.39 -6.20
N ALA A 62 29.70 1.77 -7.00
CA ALA A 62 30.99 1.27 -6.52
C ALA A 62 31.91 2.41 -6.05
N GLU A 63 31.88 3.53 -6.76
CA GLU A 63 32.67 4.74 -6.43
C GLU A 63 32.03 5.55 -5.28
N HIS A 64 30.71 5.44 -5.09
CA HIS A 64 29.94 6.27 -4.15
C HIS A 64 29.40 5.46 -2.96
N THR A 65 30.30 4.81 -2.23
CA THR A 65 29.94 3.91 -1.12
C THR A 65 29.31 4.64 0.08
N ALA A 66 29.39 5.96 0.17
CA ALA A 66 28.71 6.73 1.22
C ALA A 66 27.22 7.05 0.91
N SER A 67 26.72 6.66 -0.27
CA SER A 67 25.35 6.95 -0.74
C SER A 67 24.28 6.03 -0.11
N PHE A 68 24.36 5.79 1.20
CA PHE A 68 23.36 5.05 1.95
C PHE A 68 22.28 6.00 2.49
N VAL A 69 21.10 5.46 2.78
CA VAL A 69 20.03 6.23 3.43
C VAL A 69 20.57 6.75 4.77
N PRO A 70 20.61 8.07 4.99
CA PRO A 70 21.07 8.61 6.25
C PRO A 70 20.25 8.02 7.41
N PRO A 71 20.89 7.69 8.55
CA PRO A 71 20.14 7.26 9.73
C PRO A 71 19.05 8.28 10.04
N SER A 72 17.81 7.82 10.13
CA SER A 72 16.69 8.71 10.48
C SER A 72 17.02 9.37 11.83
N PRO A 73 16.91 10.71 11.97
CA PRO A 73 17.10 11.35 13.26
C PRO A 73 16.05 10.79 14.22
N ALA A 74 16.51 10.03 15.21
CA ALA A 74 15.64 9.43 16.21
C ALA A 74 14.80 10.53 16.88
N GLY A 75 13.47 10.48 16.72
CA GLY A 75 12.57 11.13 17.66
C GLY A 75 11.71 12.30 17.18
N GLN A 76 11.41 12.49 15.89
CA GLN A 76 10.29 13.41 15.56
C GLN A 76 8.93 12.69 15.73
N PRO A 77 8.10 13.07 16.72
CA PRO A 77 6.78 12.49 16.88
C PRO A 77 5.94 12.89 15.67
N LEU A 78 5.52 11.91 14.86
CA LEU A 78 4.49 12.12 13.85
C LEU A 78 3.27 12.71 14.57
N LYS A 79 2.98 13.98 14.30
CA LYS A 79 1.76 14.66 14.77
C LYS A 79 0.58 13.81 14.31
N LYS A 80 0.05 12.96 15.21
CA LYS A 80 -1.20 12.22 15.01
C LYS A 80 -2.28 13.28 14.80
N ARG A 81 -2.63 13.54 13.54
CA ARG A 81 -3.88 14.20 13.19
C ARG A 81 -4.98 13.29 13.74
N ARG A 82 -5.44 13.57 14.96
CA ARG A 82 -6.66 13.03 15.54
C ARG A 82 -7.80 13.46 14.63
N SER A 83 -8.07 12.68 13.59
CA SER A 83 -9.36 12.74 12.92
C SER A 83 -10.35 12.17 13.91
N ARG A 84 -11.04 13.06 14.62
CA ARG A 84 -12.12 12.73 15.54
C ARG A 84 -13.15 11.96 14.74
N ARG A 85 -13.19 10.65 14.98
CA ARG A 85 -14.31 9.78 14.66
C ARG A 85 -15.53 10.40 15.34
N ARG A 86 -16.35 11.14 14.60
CA ARG A 86 -17.71 11.49 15.03
C ARG A 86 -18.54 10.24 14.83
N THR A 87 -18.43 9.35 15.80
CA THR A 87 -19.42 8.30 16.05
C THR A 87 -20.59 8.99 16.72
N GLU A 88 -21.76 8.99 16.09
CA GLU A 88 -23.03 8.95 16.81
C GLU A 88 -24.11 8.44 15.84
N SER A 89 -24.69 7.31 16.24
CA SER A 89 -25.71 6.52 15.55
C SER A 89 -27.07 7.23 15.46
N PRO A 90 -27.98 6.81 14.56
CA PRO A 90 -29.33 7.37 14.46
C PRO A 90 -30.29 6.72 15.48
N PRO A 91 -31.21 7.50 16.11
CA PRO A 91 -32.41 6.94 16.70
C PRO A 91 -33.69 7.41 15.98
N ALA A 92 -34.47 6.41 15.55
CA ALA A 92 -35.94 6.31 15.55
C ALA A 92 -36.82 7.51 15.09
N ALA A 93 -37.45 7.35 13.92
CA ALA A 93 -38.81 7.75 13.55
C ALA A 93 -39.03 7.23 12.11
N ALA A 94 -40.12 6.61 11.67
CA ALA A 94 -41.47 6.53 12.17
C ALA A 94 -42.07 5.17 11.78
N ASP A 95 -42.67 4.52 12.76
CA ASP A 95 -43.73 3.54 12.57
C ASP A 95 -45.04 4.34 12.53
N ALA A 96 -45.71 4.42 11.37
CA ALA A 96 -47.11 4.85 11.26
C ALA A 96 -47.63 4.78 9.81
N ALA A 97 -48.67 3.95 9.63
CA ALA A 97 -49.75 4.03 8.63
C ALA A 97 -49.38 3.64 7.17
N ALA A 98 -50.13 2.80 6.45
CA ALA A 98 -51.50 2.31 6.62
C ALA A 98 -51.71 1.06 5.75
N GLU A 99 -52.41 0.04 6.27
CA GLU A 99 -53.15 -0.92 5.46
C GLU A 99 -54.62 -0.92 5.92
N PRO A 100 -55.60 -0.66 5.02
CA PRO A 100 -57.00 -0.82 5.35
C PRO A 100 -57.45 -2.22 4.92
N SER A 101 -57.90 -3.05 5.88
CA SER A 101 -58.62 -4.28 5.57
C SER A 101 -59.71 -4.56 6.59
N VAL A 102 -60.93 -4.25 6.12
CA VAL A 102 -62.18 -5.02 6.27
C VAL A 102 -62.60 -5.44 7.68
N THR A 103 -63.77 -4.95 8.12
CA THR A 103 -64.64 -5.78 8.97
C THR A 103 -66.10 -5.57 8.60
N HIS A 104 -66.76 -6.71 8.48
CA HIS A 104 -68.14 -6.99 8.10
C HIS A 104 -68.89 -7.35 9.41
N ALA A 105 -70.05 -6.74 9.66
CA ALA A 105 -71.21 -7.26 10.42
C ALA A 105 -72.17 -6.12 10.77
#